data_AF-A0A1C0YZV0-F1
#
_entry.id   AF-A0A1C0YZV0-F1
#
_cell.length_a   1.000
_cell.length_b   1.000
_cell.length_c   1.000
_cell.angle_alpha   90.00
_cell.angle_beta   90.00
_cell.angle_gamma   90.00
#
_symmetry.space_group_name_H-M   'P 1'
#
loop_
_entity.id
_entity.type
_entity.pdbx_description
1 polymer ?
#
loop_
_entity_poly.entity_id
_entity_poly.type
_entity_poly.pdbx_seq_one_letter_code
_entity_poly.pdbx_strand_id
1 'polypeptide(L)' 'MNQIIKINFISILYALSLFIPIELIANIYRISRLTEWNLNVVSVIILVTTLLVFVFSTLLVFHLTKRWILNKKIAYSLTL' A
#
# COMPACT_ATOMS: atom_id res chain seq x y z
N MET A 1 10.74 -6.64 19.51
CA MET A 1 10.49 -7.14 18.14
C MET A 1 11.74 -6.96 17.30
N ASN A 2 12.18 -8.02 16.62
CA ASN A 2 13.43 -8.06 15.86
C ASN A 2 13.41 -7.04 14.69
N GLN A 3 14.55 -6.40 14.38
CA GLN A 3 14.61 -5.35 13.34
C GLN A 3 14.23 -5.88 11.95
N ILE A 4 14.60 -7.13 11.67
CA ILE A 4 14.24 -7.85 10.43
C ILE A 4 12.71 -7.90 10.25
N ILE A 5 11.96 -8.21 11.31
CA ILE A 5 10.49 -8.27 11.27
C ILE A 5 9.91 -6.89 10.95
N LYS A 6 10.48 -5.82 11.50
CA LYS A 6 10.00 -4.45 11.27
C LYS A 6 10.20 -4.01 9.83
N ILE A 7 11.36 -4.32 9.24
CA ILE A 7 11.67 -4.01 7.84
C ILE A 7 10.75 -4.83 6.92
N ASN A 8 10.63 -6.13 7.15
CA ASN A 8 9.72 -6.99 6.37
C ASN A 8 8.27 -6.52 6.43
N PHE A 9 7.82 -6.05 7.60
CA PHE A 9 6.48 -5.48 7.74
C PHE A 9 6.29 -4.22 6.87
N ILE A 10 7.28 -3.32 6.85
CA ILE A 10 7.24 -2.13 5.98
C ILE A 10 7.27 -2.55 4.49
N SER A 11 8.04 -3.57 4.13
CA SER A 11 8.07 -4.11 2.76
C SER A 11 6.72 -4.69 2.33
N ILE A 12 6.03 -5.43 3.21
CA ILE A 12 4.69 -5.95 2.96
C ILE A 12 3.69 -4.81 2.74
N LEU A 13 3.79 -3.73 3.52
CA LEU A 13 2.93 -2.55 3.33
C LEU A 13 3.13 -1.88 1.97
N TYR A 14 4.38 -1.79 1.49
CA TYR A 14 4.68 -1.32 0.14
C TYR A 14 4.15 -2.28 -0.94
N ALA A 15 4.26 -3.59 -0.74
CA ALA A 15 3.71 -4.56 -1.68
C ALA A 15 2.18 -4.42 -1.75
N LEU A 16 1.51 -4.29 -0.61
CA LEU A 16 0.06 -4.13 -0.54
C LEU A 16 -0.42 -2.83 -1.18
N SER A 17 0.32 -1.72 -1.03
CA SER A 17 -0.08 -0.44 -1.63
C SER A 17 -0.12 -0.47 -3.15
N LEU A 18 0.68 -1.35 -3.78
CA LEU A 18 0.67 -1.58 -5.22
C LEU A 18 -0.29 -2.71 -5.61
N PHE A 19 -0.31 -3.79 -4.84
CA PHE A 19 -1.13 -4.97 -5.13
C PHE A 19 -2.63 -4.64 -5.14
N ILE A 20 -3.11 -3.85 -4.18
CA ILE A 20 -4.54 -3.53 -4.06
C ILE A 20 -5.07 -2.80 -5.31
N PRO A 21 -4.46 -1.69 -5.79
CA PRO A 21 -4.87 -1.05 -7.04
C PRO A 21 -4.80 -1.96 -8.27
N ILE A 22 -3.73 -2.76 -8.37
CA ILE A 22 -3.55 -3.67 -9.52
C ILE A 22 -4.69 -4.68 -9.59
N GLU A 23 -5.01 -5.34 -8.48
CA GLU A 23 -6.12 -6.30 -8.42
C GLU A 23 -7.48 -5.66 -8.70
N LEU A 24 -7.72 -4.45 -8.18
CA LEU A 24 -8.96 -3.72 -8.44
C LEU A 24 -9.15 -3.43 -9.94
N ILE A 25 -8.10 -2.94 -10.61
CA ILE A 25 -8.13 -2.66 -12.05
C ILE A 25 -8.28 -3.95 -12.85
N ALA A 26 -7.48 -4.98 -12.53
CA ALA A 26 -7.50 -6.27 -13.23
C ALA A 26 -8.87 -6.97 -13.15
N ASN A 27 -9.61 -6.77 -12.06
CA ASN A 27 -10.90 -7.41 -11.81
C ASN A 27 -12.11 -6.48 -12.03
N ILE A 28 -11.94 -5.34 -12.71
CA ILE A 28 -13.01 -4.34 -12.92
C ILE A 28 -14.32 -4.95 -13.46
N TYR A 29 -14.24 -5.85 -14.45
CA TYR A 29 -15.40 -6.52 -15.03
C TYR A 29 -16.08 -7.49 -14.07
N ARG A 30 -15.30 -8.19 -13.22
CA ARG A 30 -15.85 -9.11 -12.21
C ARG A 30 -16.60 -8.33 -11.15
N ILE A 31 -16.03 -7.21 -10.70
CA ILE A 31 -16.66 -6.30 -9.74
C ILE A 31 -17.97 -5.77 -10.33
N SER A 32 -17.93 -5.22 -11.54
CA SER A 32 -19.13 -4.71 -12.24
C SER A 32 -20.24 -5.76 -12.35
N ARG A 33 -19.91 -7.02 -12.64
CA ARG A 33 -20.89 -8.11 -12.71
C ARG A 33 -21.47 -8.48 -11.33
N LEU A 34 -20.64 -8.52 -10.28
CA LEU A 34 -21.07 -8.92 -8.94
C LEU A 34 -21.89 -7.84 -8.22
N THR A 35 -21.60 -6.56 -8.48
CA THR A 35 -22.31 -5.43 -7.87
C THR A 35 -23.45 -4.91 -8.75
N GLU A 36 -23.58 -5.43 -9.97
CA GLU A 36 -24.49 -4.91 -11.01
C GLU A 36 -24.28 -3.42 -11.32
N TRP A 37 -23.09 -2.89 -10.99
CA TRP A 37 -22.75 -1.50 -11.27
C TRP A 37 -22.20 -1.36 -12.68
N ASN A 38 -22.53 -0.23 -13.32
CA ASN A 38 -21.93 0.07 -14.62
C ASN A 38 -20.41 0.30 -14.48
N LEU A 39 -19.68 0.05 -15.57
CA LEU A 39 -18.22 0.16 -15.58
C LEU A 39 -17.72 1.57 -15.21
N ASN A 40 -18.51 2.60 -15.50
CA ASN A 40 -18.14 3.98 -15.18
C ASN A 40 -18.11 4.22 -13.66
N VAL A 41 -19.16 3.79 -12.94
CA VAL A 41 -19.22 3.89 -11.47
C VAL A 41 -18.10 3.07 -10.85
N VAL A 42 -17.86 1.84 -11.33
CA VAL A 42 -16.78 1.00 -10.81
C VAL A 42 -15.41 1.65 -11.05
N SER A 43 -15.18 2.24 -12.22
CA SER A 43 -13.92 2.94 -12.54
C SER A 43 -13.67 4.12 -11.60
N VAL A 44 -14.70 4.93 -11.33
CA VAL A 44 -14.58 6.06 -10.39
C VAL A 44 -14.27 5.57 -8.97
N ILE A 45 -14.93 4.50 -8.53
CA ILE A 45 -14.69 3.92 -7.21
C ILE A 45 -13.25 3.38 -7.11
N ILE A 46 -12.77 2.64 -8.12
CA ILE A 46 -11.40 2.14 -8.16
C ILE A 46 -10.39 3.31 -8.10
N LEU A 47 -10.63 4.40 -8.83
CA LEU A 47 -9.78 5.59 -8.79
C LEU A 47 -9.72 6.20 -7.39
N VAL A 48 -10.89 6.42 -6.77
CA VAL A 48 -10.98 6.99 -5.41
C VAL A 48 -10.31 6.07 -4.39
N THR A 49 -10.57 4.75 -4.45
CA THR A 49 -9.95 3.76 -3.58
C THR A 49 -8.44 3.73 -3.77
N THR A 50 -7.94 3.81 -5.01
CA THR A 50 -6.51 3.83 -5.30
C THR A 50 -5.83 5.05 -4.68
N LEU A 51 -6.44 6.23 -4.80
CA LEU A 51 -5.93 7.45 -4.17
C LEU A 51 -5.89 7.34 -2.65
N LEU A 52 -6.96 6.82 -2.04
CA LEU A 52 -7.04 6.62 -0.59
C LEU A 52 -5.99 5.63 -0.09
N VAL A 53 -5.85 4.49 -0.77
CA VAL A 53 -4.84 3.48 -0.44
C VAL A 53 -3.44 4.08 -0.54
N PHE A 54 -3.14 4.83 -1.60
CA PHE A 54 -1.84 5.44 -1.81
C PHE A 54 -1.49 6.48 -0.73
N VAL A 55 -2.42 7.39 -0.42
CA VAL A 55 -2.23 8.40 0.64
C VAL A 55 -2.06 7.72 1.99
N PHE A 56 -2.93 6.78 2.33
CA PHE A 56 -2.89 6.08 3.61
C PHE A 56 -1.62 5.25 3.77
N SER A 57 -1.24 4.48 2.74
CA SER A 57 -0.03 3.67 2.76
C SER A 57 1.21 4.55 2.90
N THR A 58 1.26 5.69 2.22
CA THR A 58 2.41 6.60 2.29
C THR A 58 2.56 7.18 3.69
N LEU A 59 1.46 7.67 4.29
CA LEU A 59 1.48 8.19 5.66
C LEU A 59 1.87 7.13 6.67
N LEU A 60 1.32 5.92 6.53
CA LEU A 60 1.58 4.80 7.43
C LEU A 60 3.04 4.34 7.32
N VAL A 61 3.55 4.13 6.11
CA VAL A 61 4.95 3.78 5.87
C VAL A 61 5.89 4.86 6.39
N PHE A 62 5.59 6.14 6.15
CA PHE A 62 6.41 7.24 6.65
C PHE A 62 6.46 7.25 8.18
N HIS A 63 5.30 7.11 8.83
CA HIS A 63 5.21 7.05 10.29
C HIS A 63 5.99 5.86 10.87
N LEU A 64 5.82 4.67 10.29
CA LEU A 64 6.52 3.47 10.73
C LEU A 64 8.03 3.56 10.49
N THR A 65 8.45 4.06 9.33
CA THR A 65 9.88 4.26 8.99
C THR A 65 10.53 5.24 9.96
N LYS A 66 9.88 6.38 10.24
CA LYS A 66 10.37 7.34 11.23
C LYS A 66 10.50 6.72 12.62
N ARG A 67 9.48 5.97 13.05
CA ARG A 67 9.42 5.38 14.40
C ARG A 67 10.35 4.19 14.59
N TRP A 68 10.52 3.36 13.58
CA TRP A 68 11.21 2.06 13.69
C TRP A 68 12.63 2.06 13.14
N ILE A 69 12.91 2.85 12.11
CA ILE A 69 14.19 2.86 11.40
C ILE A 69 15.01 4.10 11.77
N LEU A 70 14.47 5.32 11.61
CA LEU A 70 15.22 6.58 11.82
C LEU A 70 15.61 6.83 13.29
N ASN A 71 14.79 6.45 14.26
CA ASN A 71 15.11 6.63 15.69
C ASN A 71 16.20 5.67 16.21
N LYS A 72 16.72 4.77 15.38
CA LYS A 72 17.87 3.93 15.71
C LYS A 72 19.01 4.33 14.78
N LYS A 73 20.23 4.46 15.31
CA LYS A 73 21.49 4.67 14.55
C LYS A 73 21.77 3.47 13.60
N ILE A 74 20.92 3.24 12.61
CA ILE A 74 21.11 2.26 11.52
C ILE A 74 21.57 2.99 10.25
N ALA A 75 21.75 4.32 10.32
CA ALA A 75 22.28 5.14 9.24
C ALA A 75 23.69 4.75 8.77
N TYR A 76 24.34 3.76 9.40
CA TYR A 76 25.69 3.31 9.03
C TYR A 76 25.78 1.90 8.44
N SER A 77 24.68 1.13 8.36
CA SER A 77 24.77 -0.27 7.91
C SER A 77 24.23 -0.55 6.50
N LEU A 78 23.58 0.43 5.85
CA LEU A 78 23.14 0.32 4.44
C LEU A 78 23.96 1.20 3.49
N THR A 79 24.98 1.88 4.02
CA THR A 79 25.99 2.62 3.26
C THR A 79 27.34 1.93 3.43
N LEU A 80 27.47 0.74 2.84
CA LEU A 80 28.74 0.09 2.52
C LEU A 80 28.49 -0.93 1.40
#